data_AF-A0A0C2VZ54-F1
#
_entry.id   AF-A0A0C2VZ54-F1
#
_cell.length_a   1.000
_cell.length_b   1.000
_cell.length_c   1.000
_cell.angle_alpha   90.00
_cell.angle_beta   90.00
_cell.angle_gamma   90.00
#
_symmetry.space_group_name_H-M   'P 1'
#
loop_
_entity.id
_entity.type
_entity.pdbx_description
1 polymer ?
#
loop_
_entity_poly.entity_id
_entity_poly.type
_entity_poly.pdbx_seq_one_letter_code
_entity_poly.pdbx_strand_id
1 'polypeptide(L)'
;MASHFISALNVTSSHKMKAQAHTEHAVDEYDPELDVETRMDVEPSSDDIGAMQELLVADFEAGDVVGKLMAFSAQLRACGEDTREYLKTLATSHGCPGWEIKLWAIDRFCILADNEDDLPPLSNGKKWLGYKMSHPEWQIIKLAHRSLEILAKAHGELSANKTPTCQKVFPVLERLQSAWEDLLDKHEYEPVHDALAVGLRNMQKWYRKTDDTSIYFISHVLDPTRKLSYIEAAWDPEFVESSMKRLKAIYLRYHTSYYASKKSASGPTNTEGSEAPKISRHNSLTDNWMDQIVDKAKGRNASRELKKTHGDDPLAELKSFFDTDMLSKDECPDVVAWFGVWILFIV
;
A
#
# COMPACT_ATOMS: atom_id res chain seq x y z
N MET A 1 -16.21 10.16 19.84
CA MET A 1 -16.79 10.24 18.49
C MET A 1 -16.07 9.33 17.48
N ALA A 2 -14.73 9.31 17.41
CA ALA A 2 -13.96 8.38 16.56
C ALA A 2 -14.21 6.87 16.84
N SER A 3 -14.34 6.47 18.12
CA SER A 3 -14.65 5.07 18.50
C SER A 3 -16.06 4.61 18.04
N HIS A 4 -17.05 5.50 18.07
CA HIS A 4 -18.40 5.22 17.57
C HIS A 4 -18.47 5.25 16.03
N PHE A 5 -17.65 6.07 15.38
CA PHE A 5 -17.49 6.09 13.92
C PHE A 5 -16.88 4.78 13.40
N ILE A 6 -15.85 4.26 14.08
CA ILE A 6 -15.22 2.97 13.75
C ILE A 6 -16.16 1.79 14.04
N SER A 7 -16.93 1.84 15.13
CA SER A 7 -17.90 0.78 15.47
C SER A 7 -19.13 0.77 14.54
N ALA A 8 -19.53 1.92 14.00
CA ALA A 8 -20.64 2.02 13.04
C ALA A 8 -20.28 1.50 11.63
N LEU A 9 -19.02 1.14 11.38
CA LEU A 9 -18.57 0.48 10.15
C LEU A 9 -18.84 -1.04 10.15
N ASN A 10 -19.44 -1.59 11.22
CA ASN A 10 -19.98 -2.95 11.30
C ASN A 10 -19.04 -4.09 10.85
N VAL A 11 -17.78 -4.09 11.31
CA VAL A 11 -16.88 -5.24 11.11
C VAL A 11 -17.23 -6.33 12.13
N THR A 12 -18.20 -7.19 11.79
CA THR A 12 -18.55 -8.37 12.60
C THR A 12 -17.62 -9.55 12.29
N SER A 13 -16.81 -9.92 13.27
CA SER A 13 -16.15 -11.23 13.34
C SER A 13 -17.20 -12.34 13.53
N SER A 14 -17.36 -13.28 12.58
CA SER A 14 -17.59 -14.69 12.93
C SER A 14 -17.60 -15.70 11.79
N HIS A 15 -17.12 -16.88 12.16
CA HIS A 15 -17.14 -18.17 11.49
C HIS A 15 -18.55 -18.65 11.05
N LYS A 16 -18.68 -19.14 9.80
CA LYS A 16 -19.14 -20.51 9.40
C LYS A 16 -19.79 -20.55 7.99
N MET A 17 -19.18 -21.37 7.13
CA MET A 17 -19.74 -22.32 6.13
C MET A 17 -20.73 -21.87 5.02
N LYS A 18 -20.20 -21.88 3.79
CA LYS A 18 -20.67 -22.52 2.52
C LYS A 18 -22.17 -22.70 2.24
N ALA A 19 -22.61 -22.21 1.07
CA ALA A 19 -23.24 -23.01 0.00
C ALA A 19 -23.20 -22.28 -1.38
N GLN A 20 -23.04 -23.05 -2.47
CA GLN A 20 -23.06 -22.67 -3.90
C GLN A 20 -24.48 -22.19 -4.34
N ALA A 21 -24.77 -21.54 -5.48
CA ALA A 21 -24.28 -21.63 -6.86
C ALA A 21 -24.80 -20.47 -7.77
N HIS A 22 -24.19 -20.30 -8.95
CA HIS A 22 -24.59 -19.64 -10.23
C HIS A 22 -25.94 -18.90 -10.33
N THR A 23 -26.06 -17.74 -11.01
CA THR A 23 -26.14 -17.57 -12.50
C THR A 23 -26.15 -16.06 -12.88
N GLU A 24 -25.96 -15.79 -14.17
CA GLU A 24 -25.68 -14.58 -14.98
C GLU A 24 -26.52 -13.28 -14.83
N HIS A 25 -25.81 -12.16 -15.11
CA HIS A 25 -26.21 -10.84 -15.67
C HIS A 25 -27.63 -10.26 -15.46
N ALA A 26 -27.73 -9.12 -14.77
CA ALA A 26 -28.07 -7.79 -15.33
C ALA A 26 -28.38 -6.73 -14.24
N VAL A 27 -28.03 -5.48 -14.54
CA VAL A 27 -28.40 -4.19 -13.91
C VAL A 27 -27.81 -3.88 -12.53
N ASP A 28 -27.14 -2.71 -12.47
CA ASP A 28 -26.66 -2.02 -11.27
C ASP A 28 -27.73 -1.93 -10.18
N GLU A 29 -27.68 -2.86 -9.22
CA GLU A 29 -28.29 -2.71 -7.91
C GLU A 29 -27.15 -2.79 -6.88
N TYR A 30 -26.78 -1.63 -6.34
CA TYR A 30 -25.77 -1.49 -5.31
C TYR A 30 -26.24 -2.22 -4.06
N ASP A 31 -25.61 -3.37 -3.77
CA ASP A 31 -25.80 -4.13 -2.53
C ASP A 31 -24.84 -3.61 -1.45
N PRO A 32 -25.33 -2.94 -0.39
CA PRO A 32 -24.51 -2.44 0.70
C PRO A 32 -24.03 -3.52 1.68
N GLU A 33 -24.36 -4.81 1.49
CA GLU A 33 -23.92 -5.94 2.34
C GLU A 33 -22.73 -6.74 1.79
N LEU A 34 -22.09 -6.31 0.70
CA LEU A 34 -20.88 -6.95 0.20
C LEU A 34 -19.66 -6.66 1.08
N ASP A 35 -19.55 -7.44 2.15
CA ASP A 35 -18.33 -7.63 2.92
C ASP A 35 -17.28 -8.23 1.97
N VAL A 36 -16.43 -7.37 1.40
CA VAL A 36 -15.39 -7.79 0.46
C VAL A 36 -14.45 -8.73 1.19
N GLU A 37 -14.43 -10.00 0.76
CA GLU A 37 -13.49 -11.00 1.24
C GLU A 37 -12.06 -10.47 0.99
N THR A 38 -11.44 -9.93 2.03
CA THR A 38 -10.07 -9.41 2.07
C THR A 38 -9.04 -10.54 2.22
N ARG A 39 -9.41 -11.78 1.84
CA ARG A 39 -8.45 -12.88 1.78
C ARG A 39 -7.41 -12.59 0.71
N MET A 40 -6.18 -12.35 1.17
CA MET A 40 -4.99 -12.57 0.37
C MET A 40 -4.83 -14.08 0.13
N ASP A 41 -5.61 -14.66 -0.77
CA ASP A 41 -5.37 -16.03 -1.25
C ASP A 41 -4.26 -16.04 -2.32
N VAL A 42 -3.11 -15.42 -2.01
CA VAL A 42 -1.81 -15.69 -2.64
C VAL A 42 -0.72 -15.31 -1.64
N GLU A 43 -0.63 -16.01 -0.53
CA GLU A 43 0.68 -16.18 0.12
C GLU A 43 1.04 -17.66 -0.01
N PRO A 44 2.00 -18.05 -0.87
CA PRO A 44 2.70 -19.29 -0.62
C PRO A 44 3.30 -19.15 0.78
N SER A 45 2.82 -19.98 1.70
CA SER A 45 3.38 -20.05 3.05
C SER A 45 4.89 -20.24 2.93
N SER A 46 5.67 -19.46 3.69
CA SER A 46 7.13 -19.64 3.75
C SER A 46 7.53 -21.04 4.24
N ASP A 47 6.58 -21.78 4.81
CA ASP A 47 6.73 -23.09 5.40
C ASP A 47 6.07 -24.19 4.55
N ASP A 48 5.64 -23.88 3.31
CA ASP A 48 5.15 -24.88 2.38
C ASP A 48 6.31 -25.72 1.83
N ILE A 49 6.69 -26.73 2.61
CA ILE A 49 7.73 -27.70 2.28
C ILE A 49 7.45 -28.37 0.92
N GLY A 50 6.17 -28.53 0.54
CA GLY A 50 5.77 -29.11 -0.75
C GLY A 50 6.18 -28.22 -1.93
N ALA A 51 5.83 -26.93 -1.89
CA ALA A 51 6.26 -25.95 -2.90
C ALA A 51 7.79 -25.76 -2.92
N MET A 52 8.44 -25.82 -1.75
CA MET A 52 9.91 -25.77 -1.65
C MET A 52 10.59 -27.02 -2.23
N GLN A 53 9.92 -28.18 -2.18
CA GLN A 53 10.44 -29.44 -2.70
C GLN A 53 10.21 -29.59 -4.21
N GLU A 54 9.19 -28.96 -4.77
CA GLU A 54 9.06 -28.78 -6.23
C GLU A 54 10.16 -27.85 -6.79
N LEU A 55 10.57 -26.81 -6.05
CA LEU A 55 11.70 -25.93 -6.43
C LEU A 55 13.07 -26.64 -6.42
N LEU A 56 13.22 -27.73 -5.65
CA LEU A 56 14.44 -28.56 -5.69
C LEU A 56 14.57 -29.35 -7.01
N VAL A 57 13.48 -29.47 -7.77
CA VAL A 57 13.43 -30.22 -9.03
C VAL A 57 13.48 -29.30 -10.26
N ALA A 58 13.48 -27.98 -10.10
CA ALA A 58 13.39 -27.06 -11.23
C ALA A 58 14.65 -27.12 -12.12
N ASP A 59 14.52 -27.77 -13.27
CA ASP A 59 15.26 -27.36 -14.46
C ASP A 59 14.73 -25.98 -14.84
N PHE A 60 15.61 -24.99 -14.89
CA PHE A 60 15.27 -23.64 -15.34
C PHE A 60 15.57 -23.53 -16.83
N GLU A 61 14.69 -22.86 -17.57
CA GLU A 61 14.95 -22.58 -18.98
C GLU A 61 16.05 -21.51 -19.12
N ALA A 62 16.81 -21.57 -20.21
CA ALA A 62 17.81 -20.54 -20.49
C ALA A 62 17.11 -19.18 -20.67
N GLY A 63 17.40 -18.23 -19.79
CA GLY A 63 16.73 -16.92 -19.75
C GLY A 63 15.73 -16.75 -18.60
N ASP A 64 15.36 -17.82 -17.88
CA ASP A 64 14.53 -17.74 -16.67
C ASP A 64 15.38 -17.35 -15.45
N VAL A 65 15.64 -16.05 -15.33
CA VAL A 65 16.47 -15.46 -14.27
C VAL A 65 15.88 -15.72 -12.88
N VAL A 66 14.55 -15.64 -12.76
CA VAL A 66 13.86 -15.81 -11.47
C VAL A 66 13.86 -17.29 -11.08
N GLY A 67 13.50 -18.19 -12.00
CA GLY A 67 13.54 -19.62 -11.75
C GLY A 67 14.93 -20.11 -11.38
N LYS A 68 15.97 -19.62 -12.07
CA LYS A 68 17.37 -19.93 -11.74
C LYS A 68 17.77 -19.45 -10.33
N LEU A 69 17.37 -18.25 -9.93
CA LEU A 69 17.63 -17.72 -8.57
C LEU A 69 16.86 -18.49 -7.49
N MET A 70 15.61 -18.86 -7.78
CA MET A 70 14.77 -19.66 -6.88
C MET A 70 15.32 -21.07 -6.72
N ALA A 71 15.75 -21.72 -7.81
CA ALA A 71 16.39 -23.03 -7.79
C ALA A 71 17.72 -22.99 -7.01
N PHE A 72 18.56 -21.96 -7.21
CA PHE A 72 19.76 -21.74 -6.40
C PHE A 72 19.43 -21.63 -4.91
N SER A 73 18.42 -20.82 -4.56
CA SER A 73 17.99 -20.61 -3.18
C SER A 73 17.44 -21.89 -2.55
N ALA A 74 16.66 -22.68 -3.31
CA ALA A 74 16.15 -23.97 -2.87
C ALA A 74 17.30 -24.97 -2.62
N GLN A 75 18.24 -25.07 -3.57
CA GLN A 75 19.40 -25.95 -3.43
C GLN A 75 20.24 -25.57 -2.21
N LEU A 76 20.49 -24.28 -1.97
CA LEU A 76 21.21 -23.78 -0.81
C LEU A 76 20.50 -24.13 0.52
N ARG A 77 19.16 -24.12 0.54
CA ARG A 77 18.36 -24.51 1.71
C ARG A 77 18.38 -26.02 1.98
N ALA A 78 18.49 -26.83 0.93
CA ALA A 78 18.59 -28.29 1.07
C ALA A 78 20.01 -28.77 1.44
N CYS A 79 21.02 -27.93 1.25
CA CYS A 79 22.39 -28.24 1.68
C CYS A 79 22.57 -28.15 3.20
N GLY A 80 23.66 -28.77 3.69
CA GLY A 80 24.06 -28.74 5.10
C GLY A 80 24.42 -27.34 5.59
N GLU A 81 24.61 -27.20 6.90
CA GLU A 81 25.02 -25.93 7.53
C GLU A 81 26.38 -25.44 7.02
N ASP A 82 27.30 -26.35 6.72
CA ASP A 82 28.66 -26.04 6.24
C ASP A 82 28.66 -25.25 4.92
N THR A 83 27.80 -25.63 3.96
CA THR A 83 27.66 -24.92 2.68
C THR A 83 27.13 -23.50 2.87
N ARG A 84 26.20 -23.32 3.82
CA ARG A 84 25.61 -22.01 4.12
C ARG A 84 26.62 -21.12 4.86
N GLU A 85 27.42 -21.68 5.77
CA GLU A 85 28.46 -20.95 6.47
C GLU A 85 29.62 -20.56 5.52
N TYR A 86 29.94 -21.40 4.54
CA TYR A 86 30.91 -21.06 3.49
C TYR A 86 30.45 -19.86 2.66
N LEU A 87 29.21 -19.86 2.17
CA LEU A 87 28.64 -18.71 1.45
C LEU A 87 28.61 -17.44 2.31
N LYS A 88 28.26 -17.58 3.59
CA LYS A 88 28.24 -16.47 4.56
C LYS A 88 29.64 -15.93 4.81
N THR A 89 30.66 -16.79 4.88
CA THR A 89 32.07 -16.39 5.01
C THR A 89 32.52 -15.61 3.78
N LEU A 90 32.17 -16.07 2.57
CA LEU A 90 32.43 -15.33 1.34
C LEU A 90 31.76 -13.95 1.34
N ALA A 91 30.49 -13.87 1.75
CA ALA A 91 29.74 -12.62 1.79
C ALA A 91 30.26 -11.62 2.85
N THR A 92 30.85 -12.11 3.95
CA THR A 92 31.35 -11.27 5.05
C THR A 92 32.83 -10.90 4.90
N SER A 93 33.60 -11.65 4.10
CA SER A 93 35.03 -11.43 3.85
C SER A 93 35.41 -10.06 3.27
N HIS A 94 34.43 -9.32 2.73
CA HIS A 94 34.65 -7.98 2.14
C HIS A 94 34.07 -6.83 2.95
N GLY A 95 33.70 -7.05 4.23
CA GLY A 95 33.50 -5.98 5.21
C GLY A 95 32.38 -4.97 4.93
N CYS A 96 31.49 -5.21 3.95
CA CYS A 96 30.43 -4.29 3.57
C CYS A 96 29.12 -5.02 3.25
N PRO A 97 27.95 -4.60 3.79
CA PRO A 97 26.68 -5.33 3.69
C PRO A 97 25.86 -5.04 2.41
N GLY A 98 26.44 -4.36 1.41
CA GLY A 98 25.72 -3.96 0.19
C GLY A 98 25.19 -5.14 -0.62
N TRP A 99 23.99 -5.02 -1.18
CA TRP A 99 23.37 -6.10 -1.98
C TRP A 99 24.23 -6.49 -3.20
N GLU A 100 24.99 -5.54 -3.77
CA GLU A 100 25.94 -5.78 -4.87
C GLU A 100 27.08 -6.72 -4.47
N ILE A 101 27.53 -6.68 -3.20
CA ILE A 101 28.55 -7.60 -2.66
C ILE A 101 27.94 -8.99 -2.44
N LYS A 102 26.66 -9.06 -2.07
CA LYS A 102 25.94 -10.34 -1.96
C LYS A 102 25.81 -11.03 -3.33
N LEU A 103 25.60 -10.26 -4.41
CA LEU A 103 25.57 -10.81 -5.76
C LEU A 103 26.94 -11.35 -6.20
N TRP A 104 28.01 -10.59 -5.93
CA TRP A 104 29.37 -11.07 -6.19
C TRP A 104 29.68 -12.35 -5.42
N ALA A 105 29.25 -12.45 -4.16
CA ALA A 105 29.45 -13.64 -3.34
C ALA A 105 28.77 -14.88 -3.94
N ILE A 106 27.58 -14.72 -4.54
CA ILE A 106 26.88 -15.80 -5.26
C ILE A 106 27.70 -16.27 -6.46
N ASP A 107 28.17 -15.37 -7.31
CA ASP A 107 29.00 -15.76 -8.47
C ASP A 107 30.30 -16.43 -8.04
N ARG A 108 30.95 -15.90 -7.01
CA ARG A 108 32.20 -16.45 -6.48
C ARG A 108 31.97 -17.85 -5.89
N PHE A 109 30.88 -18.01 -5.14
CA PHE A 109 30.45 -19.31 -4.60
C PHE A 109 30.20 -20.31 -5.73
N CYS A 110 29.41 -19.95 -6.75
CA CYS A 110 29.14 -20.83 -7.88
C CYS A 110 30.40 -21.28 -8.64
N ILE A 111 31.45 -20.45 -8.67
CA ILE A 111 32.72 -20.79 -9.31
C ILE A 111 33.57 -21.74 -8.45
N LEU A 112 33.58 -21.56 -7.13
CA LEU A 112 34.48 -22.28 -6.23
C LEU A 112 33.88 -23.57 -5.67
N ALA A 113 32.58 -23.59 -5.40
CA ALA A 113 31.95 -24.62 -4.59
C ALA A 113 32.06 -26.03 -5.19
N ASP A 114 32.11 -26.17 -6.51
CA ASP A 114 32.27 -27.48 -7.17
C ASP A 114 33.68 -28.09 -7.03
N ASN A 115 34.67 -27.31 -6.59
CA ASN A 115 36.07 -27.76 -6.41
C ASN A 115 36.48 -27.81 -4.92
N GLU A 116 35.56 -27.55 -4.00
CA GLU A 116 35.83 -27.56 -2.56
C GLU A 116 35.52 -28.96 -2.01
N ASP A 117 36.55 -29.69 -1.57
CA ASP A 117 36.43 -31.08 -1.13
C ASP A 117 35.52 -31.25 0.10
N ASP A 118 35.39 -30.21 0.92
CA ASP A 118 34.58 -30.18 2.14
C ASP A 118 33.09 -29.93 1.86
N LEU A 119 32.70 -29.58 0.63
CA LEU A 119 31.29 -29.32 0.29
C LEU A 119 30.63 -30.57 -0.30
N PRO A 120 29.45 -30.97 0.21
CA PRO A 120 28.73 -32.12 -0.32
C PRO A 120 28.29 -31.84 -1.78
N PRO A 121 28.37 -32.85 -2.67
CA PRO A 121 27.89 -32.71 -4.03
C PRO A 121 26.38 -32.50 -4.05
N LEU A 122 25.89 -31.84 -5.11
CA LEU A 122 24.45 -31.61 -5.27
C LEU A 122 23.70 -32.94 -5.48
N SER A 123 22.51 -33.04 -4.87
CA SER A 123 21.69 -34.26 -4.78
C SER A 123 21.23 -34.85 -6.12
N ASN A 124 21.35 -34.10 -7.21
CA ASN A 124 20.89 -34.45 -8.57
C ASN A 124 22.02 -34.48 -9.61
N GLY A 125 23.29 -34.46 -9.17
CA GLY A 125 24.44 -34.41 -10.09
C GLY A 125 24.63 -33.08 -10.83
N LYS A 126 23.85 -32.04 -10.47
CA LYS A 126 24.07 -30.68 -10.94
C LYS A 126 25.36 -30.11 -10.35
N LYS A 127 25.82 -29.01 -10.93
CA LYS A 127 27.00 -28.26 -10.49
C LYS A 127 26.61 -26.86 -10.09
N TRP A 128 27.22 -26.33 -9.03
CA TRP A 128 27.03 -24.95 -8.58
C TRP A 128 27.36 -23.95 -9.69
N LEU A 129 28.34 -24.25 -10.54
CA LEU A 129 28.69 -23.46 -11.70
C LEU A 129 27.52 -23.23 -12.66
N GLY A 130 26.57 -24.17 -12.74
CA GLY A 130 25.36 -24.04 -13.55
C GLY A 130 24.42 -22.93 -13.08
N TYR A 131 24.47 -22.57 -11.79
CA TYR A 131 23.68 -21.48 -11.21
C TYR A 131 24.37 -20.11 -11.33
N LYS A 132 25.62 -20.07 -11.83
CA LYS A 132 26.32 -18.80 -12.05
C LYS A 132 25.50 -17.92 -12.99
N MET A 133 25.28 -16.67 -12.59
CA MET A 133 24.55 -15.71 -13.40
C MET A 133 25.49 -15.05 -14.41
N SER A 134 24.96 -14.78 -15.59
CA SER A 134 25.61 -13.99 -16.62
C SER A 134 25.41 -12.49 -16.35
N HIS A 135 26.21 -11.66 -17.03
CA HIS A 135 26.09 -10.21 -16.89
C HIS A 135 24.68 -9.68 -17.23
N PRO A 136 24.02 -10.10 -18.33
CA PRO A 136 22.64 -9.70 -18.61
C PRO A 136 21.62 -10.12 -17.53
N GLU A 137 21.74 -11.34 -17.00
CA GLU A 137 20.87 -11.82 -15.91
C GLU A 137 21.02 -10.94 -14.65
N TRP A 138 22.25 -10.55 -14.31
CA TRP A 138 22.48 -9.62 -13.21
C TRP A 138 21.92 -8.22 -13.46
N GLN A 139 21.94 -7.74 -14.70
CA GLN A 139 21.30 -6.46 -15.03
C GLN A 139 19.79 -6.53 -14.82
N ILE A 140 19.13 -7.62 -15.23
CA ILE A 140 17.70 -7.82 -14.98
C ILE A 140 17.41 -7.78 -13.48
N ILE A 141 18.18 -8.50 -12.65
CA ILE A 141 18.03 -8.49 -11.18
C ILE A 141 18.20 -7.08 -10.60
N LYS A 142 19.20 -6.33 -11.08
CA LYS A 142 19.46 -4.94 -10.64
C LYS A 142 18.30 -4.02 -10.96
N LEU A 143 17.77 -4.10 -12.18
CA LEU A 143 16.63 -3.28 -12.64
C LEU A 143 15.34 -3.66 -11.89
N ALA A 144 15.09 -4.96 -11.69
CA ALA A 144 13.96 -5.45 -10.92
C ALA A 144 14.03 -4.97 -9.45
N HIS A 145 15.20 -5.09 -8.80
CA HIS A 145 15.39 -4.60 -7.43
C HIS A 145 15.08 -3.10 -7.31
N ARG A 146 15.60 -2.27 -8.23
CA ARG A 146 15.32 -0.82 -8.25
C ARG A 146 13.83 -0.52 -8.45
N SER A 147 13.17 -1.28 -9.32
CA SER A 147 11.73 -1.14 -9.59
C SER A 147 10.89 -1.49 -8.37
N LEU A 148 11.24 -2.57 -7.67
CA LEU A 148 10.57 -3.05 -6.46
C LEU A 148 10.86 -2.16 -5.23
N GLU A 149 12.00 -1.46 -5.20
CA GLU A 149 12.31 -0.52 -4.13
C GLU A 149 11.27 0.62 -4.05
N ILE A 150 10.70 1.03 -5.18
CA ILE A 150 9.62 2.03 -5.24
C ILE A 150 8.39 1.50 -4.49
N LEU A 151 8.00 0.26 -4.76
CA LEU A 151 6.88 -0.41 -4.10
C LEU A 151 7.16 -0.60 -2.60
N ALA A 152 8.38 -1.01 -2.23
CA ALA A 152 8.77 -1.20 -0.83
C ALA A 152 8.65 0.12 -0.03
N LYS A 153 9.07 1.25 -0.61
CA LYS A 153 8.91 2.59 0.00
C LYS A 153 7.44 2.96 0.16
N ALA A 154 6.62 2.77 -0.87
CA ALA A 154 5.18 3.03 -0.82
C ALA A 154 4.48 2.18 0.25
N HIS A 155 4.80 0.88 0.32
CA HIS A 155 4.29 -0.02 1.35
C HIS A 155 4.71 0.45 2.75
N GLY A 156 5.98 0.81 2.95
CA GLY A 156 6.48 1.33 4.22
C GLY A 156 5.75 2.59 4.70
N GLU A 157 5.34 3.47 3.77
CA GLU A 157 4.53 4.65 4.09
C GLU A 157 3.10 4.30 4.54
N LEU A 158 2.45 3.31 3.90
CA LEU A 158 1.09 2.90 4.25
C LEU A 158 1.03 1.99 5.49
N SER A 159 2.10 1.26 5.77
CA SER A 159 2.27 0.41 6.95
C SER A 159 2.76 1.18 8.19
N ALA A 160 2.89 2.51 8.11
CA ALA A 160 3.31 3.33 9.23
C ALA A 160 2.27 3.28 10.37
N ASN A 161 2.63 2.66 11.50
CA ASN A 161 1.72 2.46 12.64
C ASN A 161 1.61 3.66 13.59
N LYS A 162 2.36 4.75 13.34
CA LYS A 162 2.39 5.94 14.20
C LYS A 162 1.62 7.13 13.63
N THR A 163 1.15 7.06 12.40
CA THR A 163 0.44 8.15 11.74
C THR A 163 -0.77 7.58 11.03
N PRO A 164 -1.88 8.30 10.93
CA PRO A 164 -2.99 7.88 10.08
C PRO A 164 -2.49 7.72 8.64
N THR A 165 -2.84 6.63 7.97
CA THR A 165 -2.38 6.32 6.60
C THR A 165 -3.52 6.24 5.57
N CYS A 166 -4.77 6.06 5.99
CA CYS A 166 -5.93 5.94 5.09
C CYS A 166 -6.08 7.16 4.16
N GLN A 167 -5.79 8.36 4.65
CA GLN A 167 -5.81 9.60 3.87
C GLN A 167 -4.71 9.66 2.81
N LYS A 168 -3.67 8.82 2.88
CA LYS A 168 -2.54 8.80 1.96
C LYS A 168 -2.66 7.74 0.87
N VAL A 169 -3.65 6.84 0.93
CA VAL A 169 -3.73 5.68 0.03
C VAL A 169 -3.78 6.09 -1.45
N PHE A 170 -4.71 6.96 -1.85
CA PHE A 170 -4.78 7.42 -3.25
C PHE A 170 -3.47 8.08 -3.71
N PRO A 171 -2.94 9.11 -3.02
CA PRO A 171 -1.67 9.72 -3.39
C PRO A 171 -0.49 8.74 -3.46
N VAL A 172 -0.37 7.78 -2.54
CA VAL A 172 0.72 6.79 -2.57
C VAL A 172 0.60 5.88 -3.79
N LEU A 173 -0.61 5.41 -4.11
CA LEU A 173 -0.86 4.55 -5.26
C LEU A 173 -0.62 5.29 -6.58
N GLU A 174 -1.03 6.55 -6.68
CA GLU A 174 -0.81 7.38 -7.88
C GLU A 174 0.67 7.72 -8.06
N ARG A 175 1.39 8.05 -6.98
CA ARG A 175 2.84 8.29 -7.02
C ARG A 175 3.61 7.03 -7.41
N LEU A 176 3.22 5.86 -6.91
CA LEU A 176 3.82 4.60 -7.29
C LEU A 176 3.63 4.31 -8.78
N GLN A 177 2.41 4.44 -9.28
CA GLN A 177 2.09 4.22 -10.70
C GLN A 177 2.87 5.20 -11.58
N SER A 178 2.86 6.49 -11.24
CA SER A 178 3.63 7.53 -11.96
C SER A 178 5.12 7.19 -11.99
N ALA A 179 5.69 6.74 -10.87
CA ALA A 179 7.10 6.38 -10.80
C ALA A 179 7.44 5.17 -11.67
N TRP A 180 6.54 4.20 -11.82
CA TRP A 180 6.72 3.06 -12.74
C TRP A 180 6.51 3.43 -14.21
N GLU A 181 5.60 4.36 -14.51
CA GLU A 181 5.45 4.95 -15.85
C GLU A 181 6.74 5.69 -16.26
N ASP A 182 7.34 6.47 -15.36
CA ASP A 182 8.65 7.10 -15.57
C ASP A 182 9.78 6.09 -15.82
N LEU A 183 9.67 4.85 -15.31
CA LEU A 183 10.64 3.79 -15.60
C LEU A 183 10.43 3.21 -17.01
N LEU A 184 9.18 3.10 -17.47
CA LEU A 184 8.88 2.62 -18.83
C LEU A 184 9.42 3.57 -19.91
N ASP A 185 9.47 4.88 -19.64
CA ASP A 185 10.05 5.87 -20.56
C ASP A 185 11.58 5.78 -20.69
N LYS A 186 12.25 5.03 -19.80
CA LYS A 186 13.70 4.91 -19.78
C LYS A 186 14.15 3.65 -20.51
N HIS A 187 14.95 3.85 -21.56
CA HIS A 187 15.55 2.74 -22.34
C HIS A 187 16.39 1.78 -21.47
N GLU A 188 16.99 2.23 -20.37
CA GLU A 188 17.74 1.34 -19.46
C GLU A 188 16.87 0.27 -18.79
N TYR A 189 15.55 0.48 -18.71
CA TYR A 189 14.59 -0.46 -18.12
C TYR A 189 13.91 -1.37 -19.14
N GLU A 190 14.26 -1.28 -20.44
CA GLU A 190 13.70 -2.13 -21.50
C GLU A 190 13.66 -3.62 -21.14
N PRO A 191 14.73 -4.21 -20.53
CA PRO A 191 14.72 -5.62 -20.14
C PRO A 191 13.66 -6.02 -19.10
N VAL A 192 13.03 -5.05 -18.43
CA VAL A 192 11.99 -5.26 -17.41
C VAL A 192 10.67 -4.55 -17.73
N HIS A 193 10.51 -4.00 -18.95
CA HIS A 193 9.31 -3.27 -19.36
C HIS A 193 8.04 -4.12 -19.25
N ASP A 194 8.07 -5.36 -19.73
CA ASP A 194 6.90 -6.26 -19.67
C ASP A 194 6.46 -6.50 -18.21
N ALA A 195 7.42 -6.70 -17.30
CA ALA A 195 7.14 -6.88 -15.88
C ALA A 195 6.56 -5.60 -15.25
N LEU A 196 7.11 -4.43 -15.57
CA LEU A 196 6.59 -3.13 -15.13
C LEU A 196 5.16 -2.89 -15.66
N ALA A 197 4.88 -3.21 -16.92
CA ALA A 197 3.55 -3.06 -17.51
C ALA A 197 2.52 -4.01 -16.89
N VAL A 198 2.90 -5.25 -16.56
CA VAL A 198 2.07 -6.17 -15.77
C VAL A 198 1.82 -5.61 -14.37
N GLY A 199 2.88 -5.11 -13.71
CA GLY A 199 2.79 -4.47 -12.40
C GLY A 199 1.82 -3.29 -12.38
N LEU A 200 1.93 -2.38 -13.35
CA LEU A 200 1.03 -1.23 -13.50
C LEU A 200 -0.43 -1.66 -13.67
N ARG A 201 -0.71 -2.64 -14.54
CA ARG A 201 -2.07 -3.19 -14.69
C ARG A 201 -2.62 -3.76 -13.39
N ASN A 202 -1.78 -4.42 -12.59
CA ASN A 202 -2.15 -4.90 -11.27
C ASN A 202 -2.43 -3.73 -10.30
N MET A 203 -1.59 -2.69 -10.31
CA MET A 203 -1.81 -1.49 -9.48
C MET A 203 -3.10 -0.76 -9.84
N GLN A 204 -3.42 -0.63 -11.13
CA GLN A 204 -4.68 -0.06 -11.60
C GLN A 204 -5.90 -0.88 -11.13
N LYS A 205 -5.80 -2.22 -11.12
CA LYS A 205 -6.84 -3.09 -10.57
C LYS A 205 -7.06 -2.81 -9.08
N TRP A 206 -5.99 -2.65 -8.30
CA TRP A 206 -6.09 -2.35 -6.87
C TRP A 206 -6.59 -0.93 -6.62
N TYR A 207 -6.17 0.05 -7.42
CA TYR A 207 -6.69 1.41 -7.36
C TYR A 207 -8.22 1.45 -7.54
N ARG A 208 -8.77 0.68 -8.51
CA ARG A 208 -10.23 0.56 -8.69
C ARG A 208 -10.91 -0.05 -7.46
N LYS A 209 -10.35 -1.12 -6.89
CA LYS A 209 -10.86 -1.71 -5.63
C LYS A 209 -10.83 -0.72 -4.47
N THR A 210 -9.83 0.15 -4.42
CA THR A 210 -9.74 1.24 -3.43
C THR A 210 -10.83 2.27 -3.66
N ASP A 211 -11.18 2.60 -4.90
CA ASP A 211 -12.28 3.53 -5.23
C ASP A 211 -13.69 2.94 -4.96
N ASP A 212 -13.84 1.61 -5.01
CA ASP A 212 -15.09 0.93 -4.63
C ASP A 212 -15.47 1.20 -3.16
N THR A 213 -14.51 1.56 -2.31
CA THR A 213 -14.74 1.91 -0.91
C THR A 213 -14.57 3.40 -0.65
N SER A 214 -15.59 4.00 -0.05
CA SER A 214 -15.57 5.43 0.27
C SER A 214 -14.58 5.79 1.39
N ILE A 215 -14.04 4.82 2.14
CA ILE A 215 -13.22 5.10 3.33
C ILE A 215 -11.97 5.92 3.00
N TYR A 216 -11.29 5.62 1.90
CA TYR A 216 -10.05 6.30 1.52
C TYR A 216 -10.33 7.72 1.03
N PHE A 217 -11.39 7.91 0.25
CA PHE A 217 -11.81 9.22 -0.21
C PHE A 217 -12.22 10.09 0.98
N ILE A 218 -13.09 9.58 1.85
CA ILE A 218 -13.56 10.28 3.05
C ILE A 218 -12.38 10.63 3.95
N SER A 219 -11.49 9.67 4.23
CA SER A 219 -10.30 9.92 5.06
C SER A 219 -9.41 11.00 4.45
N HIS A 220 -9.27 11.01 3.13
CA HIS A 220 -8.49 12.02 2.42
C HIS A 220 -9.07 13.41 2.56
N VAL A 221 -10.35 13.60 2.22
CA VAL A 221 -10.98 14.93 2.19
C VAL A 221 -11.32 15.48 3.57
N LEU A 222 -11.38 14.62 4.59
CA LEU A 222 -11.50 15.04 5.98
C LEU A 222 -10.15 15.41 6.61
N ASP A 223 -9.02 15.26 5.92
CA ASP A 223 -7.76 15.82 6.39
C ASP A 223 -7.83 17.36 6.37
N PRO A 224 -7.82 18.06 7.53
CA PRO A 224 -7.97 19.51 7.56
C PRO A 224 -6.78 20.26 6.95
N THR A 225 -5.65 19.58 6.73
CA THR A 225 -4.46 20.16 6.10
C THR A 225 -4.53 20.15 4.57
N ARG A 226 -5.44 19.36 3.99
CA ARG A 226 -5.52 19.15 2.53
C ARG A 226 -6.92 19.33 1.97
N LYS A 227 -7.95 18.88 2.69
CA LYS A 227 -9.35 18.91 2.26
C LYS A 227 -9.50 18.40 0.82
N LEU A 228 -10.06 19.21 -0.07
CA LEU A 228 -10.24 18.88 -1.49
C LEU A 228 -9.05 19.28 -2.37
N SER A 229 -8.07 20.01 -1.86
CA SER A 229 -7.03 20.67 -2.68
C SER A 229 -6.27 19.72 -3.60
N TYR A 230 -5.89 18.55 -3.09
CA TYR A 230 -5.19 17.54 -3.88
C TYR A 230 -6.10 16.91 -4.92
N ILE A 231 -7.27 16.44 -4.51
CA ILE A 231 -8.21 15.73 -5.40
C ILE A 231 -8.71 16.65 -6.51
N GLU A 232 -9.02 17.91 -6.23
CA GLU A 232 -9.41 18.88 -7.26
C GLU A 232 -8.29 19.20 -8.25
N ALA A 233 -7.03 19.07 -7.82
CA ALA A 233 -5.87 19.26 -8.69
C ALA A 233 -5.53 18.01 -9.52
N ALA A 234 -5.78 16.83 -8.97
CA ALA A 234 -5.34 15.55 -9.55
C ALA A 234 -6.44 14.83 -10.36
N TRP A 235 -7.71 14.98 -9.99
CA TRP A 235 -8.81 14.17 -10.53
C TRP A 235 -9.70 14.97 -11.50
N ASP A 236 -10.40 14.24 -12.38
CA ASP A 236 -11.43 14.85 -13.22
C ASP A 236 -12.58 15.39 -12.36
N PRO A 237 -13.10 16.61 -12.64
CA PRO A 237 -14.22 17.19 -11.91
C PRO A 237 -15.44 16.28 -11.76
N GLU A 238 -15.75 15.43 -12.75
CA GLU A 238 -16.88 14.49 -12.68
C GLU A 238 -16.66 13.43 -11.59
N PHE A 239 -15.44 12.91 -11.45
CA PHE A 239 -15.07 11.98 -10.39
C PHE A 239 -15.11 12.63 -9.01
N VAL A 240 -14.66 13.89 -8.91
CA VAL A 240 -14.75 14.66 -7.65
C VAL A 240 -16.20 14.85 -7.26
N GLU A 241 -17.07 15.23 -8.20
CA GLU A 241 -18.50 15.43 -7.95
C GLU A 241 -19.19 14.14 -7.50
N SER A 242 -18.96 13.03 -8.22
CA SER A 242 -19.50 11.71 -7.87
C SER A 242 -19.04 11.27 -6.47
N SER A 243 -17.76 11.44 -6.15
CA SER A 243 -17.20 11.07 -4.84
C SER A 243 -17.74 11.95 -3.71
N MET A 244 -17.92 13.25 -3.96
CA MET A 244 -18.56 14.15 -2.99
C MET A 244 -20.02 13.83 -2.75
N LYS A 245 -20.75 13.33 -3.76
CA LYS A 245 -22.11 12.81 -3.58
C LYS A 245 -22.13 11.59 -2.66
N ARG A 246 -21.20 10.64 -2.84
CA ARG A 246 -21.03 9.47 -1.96
C ARG A 246 -20.74 9.88 -0.52
N LEU A 247 -19.78 10.80 -0.31
CA LEU A 247 -19.48 11.35 1.01
C LEU A 247 -20.71 11.98 1.68
N LYS A 248 -21.45 12.85 0.98
CA LYS A 248 -22.65 13.49 1.53
C LYS A 248 -23.71 12.48 1.95
N ALA A 249 -23.94 11.43 1.16
CA ALA A 249 -24.88 10.37 1.50
C ALA A 249 -24.46 9.63 2.78
N ILE A 250 -23.18 9.28 2.91
CA ILE A 250 -22.62 8.63 4.10
C ILE A 250 -22.73 9.54 5.32
N TYR A 251 -22.39 10.81 5.17
CA TYR A 251 -22.50 11.81 6.24
C TYR A 251 -23.95 11.96 6.71
N LEU A 252 -24.93 12.05 5.80
CA LEU A 252 -26.35 12.14 6.18
C LEU A 252 -26.82 10.92 6.97
N ARG A 253 -26.43 9.71 6.54
CA ARG A 253 -26.73 8.47 7.27
C ARG A 253 -26.15 8.49 8.69
N TYR A 254 -24.92 8.97 8.84
CA TYR A 254 -24.28 9.13 10.14
C TYR A 254 -25.01 10.18 10.99
N HIS A 255 -25.26 11.36 10.43
CA HIS A 255 -25.94 12.47 11.09
C HIS A 255 -27.30 12.02 11.65
N THR A 256 -28.15 11.39 10.83
CA THR A 256 -29.45 10.89 11.27
C THR A 256 -29.34 9.89 12.43
N SER A 257 -28.44 8.91 12.33
CA SER A 257 -28.22 7.90 13.38
C SER A 257 -27.68 8.51 14.67
N TYR A 258 -26.76 9.47 14.56
CA TYR A 258 -26.15 10.16 15.70
C TYR A 258 -27.17 10.98 16.48
N TYR A 259 -27.96 11.82 15.80
CA TYR A 259 -28.96 12.64 16.48
C TYR A 259 -30.14 11.82 17.01
N ALA A 260 -30.51 10.71 16.35
CA ALA A 260 -31.47 9.75 16.90
C ALA A 260 -30.97 9.15 18.22
N SER A 261 -29.69 8.75 18.27
CA SER A 261 -29.05 8.14 19.45
C SER A 261 -28.86 9.15 20.59
N LYS A 262 -28.50 10.40 20.27
CA LYS A 262 -28.33 11.49 21.25
C LYS A 262 -29.66 11.87 21.92
N LYS A 263 -30.77 11.82 21.18
CA LYS A 263 -32.12 12.06 21.71
C LYS A 263 -32.56 11.00 22.73
N SER A 264 -32.02 9.78 22.64
CA SER A 264 -32.28 8.67 23.57
C SER A 264 -31.30 8.59 24.76
N ALA A 265 -30.18 9.32 24.74
CA ALA A 265 -29.08 9.17 25.70
C ALA A 265 -28.98 10.30 26.75
N SER A 266 -30.08 10.98 27.08
CA SER A 266 -30.07 12.03 28.12
C SER A 266 -29.92 11.45 29.54
N GLY A 267 -28.70 11.09 29.91
CA GLY A 267 -28.22 10.79 31.26
C GLY A 267 -26.70 11.04 31.33
N PRO A 268 -26.13 11.49 32.47
CA PRO A 268 -24.75 11.95 32.49
C PRO A 268 -23.80 10.76 32.46
N THR A 269 -22.77 10.81 31.62
CA THR A 269 -21.64 9.88 31.75
C THR A 269 -20.35 10.66 31.51
N ASN A 270 -19.56 10.78 32.57
CA ASN A 270 -18.18 11.23 32.50
C ASN A 270 -17.35 10.13 31.83
N THR A 271 -16.44 10.50 30.93
CA THR A 271 -15.40 9.57 30.46
C THR A 271 -14.07 10.30 30.44
N GLU A 272 -13.14 9.72 31.19
CA GLU A 272 -11.77 10.20 31.39
C GLU A 272 -10.94 10.08 30.11
N GLY A 273 -10.08 11.08 29.90
CA GLY A 273 -9.21 11.19 28.74
C GLY A 273 -8.06 10.17 28.79
N SER A 274 -7.86 9.47 27.66
CA SER A 274 -6.65 8.71 27.39
C SER A 274 -5.65 9.63 26.68
N GLU A 275 -4.44 9.75 27.21
CA GLU A 275 -3.36 10.53 26.59
C GLU A 275 -2.92 9.88 25.27
N ALA A 276 -3.01 10.67 24.19
CA ALA A 276 -2.57 10.25 22.86
C ALA A 276 -1.02 10.11 22.81
N PRO A 277 -0.50 9.11 22.05
CA PRO A 277 0.94 8.96 21.86
C PRO A 277 1.54 10.18 21.16
N LYS A 278 2.74 10.61 21.59
CA LYS A 278 3.50 11.67 20.92
C LYS A 278 4.09 11.15 19.60
N ILE A 279 3.58 11.65 18.48
CA ILE A 279 3.98 11.24 17.13
C ILE A 279 5.12 12.13 16.61
N SER A 280 6.03 11.50 15.87
CA SER A 280 7.23 12.13 15.28
C SER A 280 6.89 12.95 14.04
N ARG A 281 7.54 14.13 13.93
CA ARG A 281 7.37 15.16 12.90
C ARG A 281 8.16 14.82 11.64
N HIS A 282 7.55 14.16 10.65
CA HIS A 282 8.18 14.02 9.34
C HIS A 282 7.17 14.25 8.20
N ASN A 283 7.50 15.20 7.32
CA ASN A 283 6.88 15.33 6.00
C ASN A 283 7.22 14.08 5.19
N SER A 284 6.21 13.30 4.80
CA SER A 284 6.44 12.12 3.97
C SER A 284 6.77 12.52 2.53
N LEU A 285 7.39 11.60 1.78
CA LEU A 285 7.65 11.79 0.36
C LEU A 285 6.36 12.07 -0.42
N THR A 286 5.29 11.36 -0.08
CA THR A 286 3.96 11.58 -0.66
C THR A 286 3.41 12.96 -0.31
N ASP A 287 3.67 13.47 0.89
CA ASP A 287 3.22 14.81 1.27
C ASP A 287 3.80 15.90 0.37
N ASN A 288 5.11 15.82 0.12
CA ASN A 288 5.80 16.76 -0.76
C ASN A 288 5.33 16.64 -2.22
N TRP A 289 5.04 15.42 -2.67
CA TRP A 289 4.56 15.15 -4.03
C TRP A 289 3.14 15.70 -4.25
N MET A 290 2.24 15.54 -3.29
CA MET A 290 0.91 16.17 -3.33
C MET A 290 1.01 17.70 -3.41
N ASP A 291 1.88 18.30 -2.58
CA ASP A 291 2.07 19.76 -2.53
C ASP A 291 2.54 20.29 -3.90
N GLN A 292 3.42 19.57 -4.61
CA GLN A 292 3.85 19.91 -5.97
C GLN A 292 2.70 19.89 -7.00
N ILE A 293 1.81 18.90 -6.92
CA ILE A 293 0.65 18.80 -7.83
C ILE A 293 -0.29 19.98 -7.60
N VAL A 294 -0.59 20.27 -6.34
CA VAL A 294 -1.47 21.38 -5.95
C VAL A 294 -0.88 22.72 -6.40
N ASP A 295 0.41 22.96 -6.17
CA ASP A 295 1.06 24.22 -6.55
C ASP A 295 1.11 24.41 -8.07
N LYS A 296 1.31 23.31 -8.83
CA LYS A 296 1.22 23.34 -10.31
C LYS A 296 -0.20 23.66 -10.80
N ALA A 297 -1.24 23.23 -10.08
CA ALA A 297 -2.63 23.47 -10.42
C ALA A 297 -3.10 24.88 -10.03
N LYS A 298 -2.60 25.46 -8.94
CA LYS A 298 -2.91 26.85 -8.52
C LYS A 298 -2.48 27.91 -9.54
N GLY A 299 -1.52 27.60 -10.42
CA GLY A 299 -1.18 28.42 -11.58
C GLY A 299 -2.25 28.45 -12.69
N ARG A 300 -3.34 27.67 -12.57
CA ARG A 300 -4.30 27.43 -13.67
C ARG A 300 -5.77 27.73 -13.35
N ASN A 301 -6.21 27.75 -12.09
CA ASN A 301 -7.63 27.93 -11.77
C ASN A 301 -7.90 28.94 -10.64
N ALA A 302 -8.91 29.80 -10.88
CA ALA A 302 -9.46 30.76 -9.94
C ALA A 302 -10.53 30.12 -9.04
N SER A 303 -10.60 30.58 -7.78
CA SER A 303 -11.45 30.06 -6.70
C SER A 303 -12.93 29.92 -7.08
N ARG A 304 -13.53 28.79 -6.68
CA ARG A 304 -14.97 28.53 -6.79
C ARG A 304 -15.64 28.81 -5.45
N GLU A 305 -16.50 29.84 -5.40
CA GLU A 305 -17.32 30.12 -4.22
C GLU A 305 -18.48 29.11 -4.11
N LEU A 306 -18.53 28.38 -2.98
CA LEU A 306 -19.69 27.62 -2.57
C LEU A 306 -20.72 28.57 -1.94
N LYS A 307 -21.94 28.57 -2.47
CA LYS A 307 -23.03 29.43 -1.98
C LYS A 307 -23.45 29.05 -0.56
N LYS A 308 -23.40 30.01 0.35
CA LYS A 308 -23.96 29.89 1.71
C LYS A 308 -25.48 29.71 1.65
N THR A 309 -25.98 28.64 2.27
CA THR A 309 -27.41 28.42 2.49
C THR A 309 -27.69 28.47 3.99
N HIS A 310 -28.49 29.44 4.43
CA HIS A 310 -29.02 29.51 5.80
C HIS A 310 -30.33 28.72 5.88
N GLY A 311 -30.37 27.73 6.77
CA GLY A 311 -31.51 26.86 7.09
C GLY A 311 -31.02 25.65 7.89
N ASP A 312 -31.94 24.88 8.47
CA ASP A 312 -31.70 23.62 9.22
C ASP A 312 -31.22 22.50 8.27
N ASP A 313 -30.10 22.78 7.60
CA ASP A 313 -29.48 21.92 6.61
C ASP A 313 -28.60 20.89 7.33
N PRO A 314 -28.93 19.59 7.25
CA PRO A 314 -28.13 18.55 7.90
C PRO A 314 -26.68 18.52 7.37
N LEU A 315 -26.38 19.12 6.21
CA LEU A 315 -25.02 19.23 5.68
C LEU A 315 -24.27 20.50 6.13
N ALA A 316 -24.86 21.36 6.95
CA ALA A 316 -24.28 22.66 7.31
C ALA A 316 -22.90 22.53 7.98
N GLU A 317 -22.73 21.58 8.90
CA GLU A 317 -21.43 21.32 9.55
C GLU A 317 -20.39 20.86 8.53
N LEU A 318 -20.74 19.92 7.65
CA LEU A 318 -19.84 19.43 6.60
C LEU A 318 -19.42 20.56 5.65
N LYS A 319 -20.37 21.42 5.25
CA LYS A 319 -20.07 22.61 4.43
C LYS A 319 -19.14 23.56 5.17
N SER A 320 -19.43 23.87 6.44
CA SER A 320 -18.59 24.74 7.27
C SER A 320 -17.17 24.22 7.39
N PHE A 321 -16.97 22.91 7.52
CA PHE A 321 -15.65 22.30 7.54
C PHE A 321 -14.86 22.59 6.25
N PHE A 322 -15.50 22.42 5.08
CA PHE A 322 -14.86 22.69 3.79
C PHE A 322 -14.65 24.19 3.52
N ASP A 323 -15.52 25.05 4.03
CA ASP A 323 -15.43 26.52 3.87
C ASP A 323 -14.36 27.16 4.77
N THR A 324 -13.93 26.49 5.84
CA THR A 324 -12.85 26.97 6.71
C THR A 324 -11.52 26.92 5.96
N ASP A 325 -10.54 27.75 6.33
CA ASP A 325 -9.20 27.65 5.77
C ASP A 325 -8.55 26.28 6.07
N MET A 326 -7.61 25.87 5.22
CA MET A 326 -6.81 24.67 5.47
C MET A 326 -5.82 24.97 6.60
N LEU A 327 -5.64 23.99 7.49
CA LEU A 327 -4.66 24.10 8.56
C LEU A 327 -3.26 23.82 8.01
N SER A 328 -2.26 24.49 8.57
CA SER A 328 -0.87 24.06 8.40
C SER A 328 -0.65 22.70 9.08
N LYS A 329 0.36 21.96 8.61
CA LYS A 329 0.77 20.70 9.25
C LYS A 329 1.25 20.90 10.70
N ASP A 330 1.69 22.10 11.04
CA ASP A 330 2.07 22.46 12.42
C ASP A 330 0.83 22.63 13.33
N GLU A 331 -0.29 23.11 12.77
CA GLU A 331 -1.57 23.24 13.47
C GLU A 331 -2.32 21.91 13.58
N CYS A 332 -2.07 20.97 12.67
CA CYS A 332 -2.65 19.63 12.70
C CYS A 332 -1.58 18.54 12.47
N PRO A 333 -0.75 18.25 13.49
CA PRO A 333 0.31 17.24 13.37
C PRO A 333 -0.21 15.80 13.34
N ASP A 334 -1.43 15.58 13.85
CA ASP A 334 -2.15 14.31 13.80
C ASP A 334 -3.63 14.57 13.56
N VAL A 335 -4.11 14.17 12.39
CA VAL A 335 -5.50 14.34 11.95
C VAL A 335 -6.47 13.62 12.90
N VAL A 336 -6.11 12.42 13.38
CA VAL A 336 -6.99 11.64 14.27
C VAL A 336 -7.08 12.30 15.63
N ALA A 337 -5.95 12.72 16.21
CA ALA A 337 -5.95 13.48 17.46
C ALA A 337 -6.68 14.81 17.31
N TRP A 338 -6.54 15.50 16.17
CA TRP A 338 -7.22 16.76 15.90
C TRP A 338 -8.74 16.60 15.93
N PHE A 339 -9.29 15.59 15.23
CA PHE A 339 -10.72 15.27 15.34
C PHE A 339 -11.13 14.87 16.76
N GLY A 340 -10.25 14.22 17.53
CA GLY A 340 -10.46 13.89 18.94
C GLY A 340 -10.55 15.11 19.86
N VAL A 341 -9.71 16.13 19.64
CA VAL A 341 -9.62 17.36 20.43
C VAL A 341 -10.70 18.37 20.02
N TRP A 342 -11.07 18.43 18.74
CA TRP A 342 -12.12 19.34 18.24
C TRP A 342 -13.48 19.09 18.92
N ILE A 343 -13.74 17.85 19.35
CA ILE A 343 -14.93 17.47 20.11
C ILE A 343 -14.96 18.12 21.50
N LEU A 344 -13.81 18.39 22.12
CA LEU A 344 -13.75 18.99 23.46
C LEU A 344 -14.07 20.50 23.45
N PHE A 345 -13.98 21.15 22.28
CA PHE A 345 -14.27 22.59 22.16
C PHE A 345 -15.70 22.91 21.73
N ILE A 346 -16.54 21.89 21.44
CA ILE A 346 -17.94 22.05 20.99
C ILE A 346 -18.95 21.56 22.04
N VAL A 347 -18.50 21.07 23.21
CA VAL A 347 -19.37 20.66 24.33
C VAL A 347 -19.58 21.78 25.34
#